data_AF-A0A4R4FEE8-F1
#
_entry.id   AF-A0A4R4FEE8-F1
#
_cell.length_a   1.000
_cell.length_b   1.000
_cell.length_c   1.000
_cell.angle_alpha   90.00
_cell.angle_beta   90.00
_cell.angle_gamma   90.00
#
_symmetry.space_group_name_H-M   'P 1'
#
loop_
_entity.id
_entity.type
_entity.pdbx_description
1 polymer ?
#
loop_
_entity_poly.entity_id
_entity_poly.type
_entity_poly.pdbx_seq_one_letter_code
_entity_poly.pdbx_strand_id
1 'polypeptide(L)'
;MKSLFEQFGGTYHNESNYLIPNFTLPKSEESDIGIYGQQHLRYLQEYHRLTYINLLTSGMLEAYLSEIDKQARERFYRIVKQLKTAQGITEQLKADSPMEWVRKMNFIRQQAEEIVLNELICK
;
A
#
# COMPACT_ATOMS: atom_id res chain seq x y z
N MET A 1 34.36 -4.00 30.41
CA MET A 1 34.05 -5.16 29.55
C MET A 1 32.75 -4.83 28.81
N LYS A 2 32.72 -4.88 27.48
CA LYS A 2 31.48 -4.58 26.73
C LYS A 2 30.52 -5.76 26.84
N SER A 3 29.23 -5.48 27.05
CA SER A 3 28.17 -6.47 27.06
C SER A 3 28.03 -7.16 25.69
N LEU A 4 27.42 -8.34 25.64
CA LEU A 4 27.09 -9.02 24.38
C LEU A 4 26.23 -8.13 23.47
N PHE A 5 25.29 -7.38 24.04
CA PHE A 5 24.42 -6.49 23.28
C PHE A 5 25.19 -5.37 22.57
N GLU A 6 26.15 -4.74 23.24
CA GLU A 6 27.04 -3.74 22.61
C GLU A 6 27.95 -4.34 21.54
N GLN A 7 28.34 -5.61 21.68
CA GLN A 7 29.13 -6.31 20.66
C GLN A 7 28.30 -6.56 19.38
N PHE A 8 26.98 -6.74 19.52
CA PHE A 8 26.04 -6.84 18.40
C PHE A 8 25.53 -5.48 17.89
N GLY A 9 26.12 -4.37 18.32
CA GLY A 9 25.75 -3.02 17.86
C GLY A 9 24.58 -2.36 18.59
N GLY A 10 24.09 -2.98 19.67
CA GLY A 10 23.09 -2.39 20.56
C GLY A 10 23.64 -1.21 21.37
N THR A 11 22.78 -0.25 21.72
CA THR A 11 23.15 0.93 22.50
C THR A 11 22.29 1.02 23.77
N TYR A 12 22.77 1.70 24.80
CA TYR A 12 22.04 1.90 26.06
C TYR A 12 21.79 3.39 26.30
N HIS A 13 20.71 3.72 26.99
CA HIS A 13 20.51 5.04 27.60
C HIS A 13 20.37 4.89 29.12
N ASN A 14 20.70 5.96 29.86
CA ASN A 14 20.62 5.95 31.32
C ASN A 14 19.27 6.54 31.76
N GLU A 15 18.47 5.73 32.45
CA GLU A 15 17.29 6.20 33.18
C GLU A 15 17.46 5.88 34.66
N SER A 16 17.48 6.92 35.50
CA SER A 16 17.50 6.79 36.97
C SER A 16 18.57 5.81 37.50
N ASN A 17 19.79 5.90 36.97
CA ASN A 17 20.94 5.03 37.28
C ASN A 17 20.85 3.59 36.76
N TYR A 18 19.90 3.28 35.88
CA TYR A 18 19.84 2.02 35.15
C TYR A 18 20.19 2.23 33.67
N LEU A 19 21.03 1.35 33.12
CA LEU A 19 21.30 1.30 31.69
C LEU A 19 20.21 0.45 31.02
N ILE A 20 19.33 1.12 30.27
CA ILE A 20 18.23 0.48 29.54
C ILE A 20 18.64 0.28 28.08
N PRO A 21 18.48 -0.93 27.51
CA PRO A 21 18.79 -1.18 26.11
C PRO A 21 17.87 -0.35 25.19
N ASN A 22 18.46 0.29 24.19
CA ASN A 22 17.72 0.96 23.12
C ASN A 22 17.17 -0.07 22.14
N PHE A 23 15.85 -0.25 22.14
CA PHE A 23 15.15 -1.03 21.13
C PHE A 23 14.57 -0.07 20.09
N THR A 24 15.32 0.15 19.02
CA THR A 24 14.82 0.86 17.84
C THR A 24 14.46 -0.15 16.77
N LEU A 25 13.26 -0.06 16.21
CA LEU A 25 12.97 -0.75 14.97
C LEU A 25 13.90 -0.20 13.87
N PRO A 26 14.41 -1.04 12.95
CA PRO A 26 15.14 -0.54 11.80
C PRO A 26 14.27 0.50 11.12
N LYS A 27 14.82 1.71 10.94
CA LYS A 27 14.12 2.78 10.23
C LYS A 27 13.94 2.28 8.80
N SER A 28 12.71 1.92 8.47
CA SER A 28 12.35 1.56 7.12
C SER A 28 12.57 2.78 6.23
N GLU A 29 13.16 2.55 5.05
CA GLU A 29 13.39 3.63 4.09
C GLU A 29 12.01 4.17 3.72
N GLU A 30 11.73 5.43 4.10
CA GLU A 30 10.49 6.14 3.84
C GLU A 30 10.08 5.94 2.38
N SER A 31 9.31 4.88 2.14
CA SER A 31 8.82 4.51 0.83
C SER A 31 7.47 5.18 0.71
N ASP A 32 7.30 6.02 -0.30
CA ASP A 32 6.03 6.69 -0.55
C ASP A 32 4.95 5.65 -0.87
N ILE A 33 4.25 5.18 0.16
CA ILE A 33 3.13 4.24 0.02
C ILE A 33 1.98 4.99 -0.65
N GLY A 34 1.61 4.53 -1.85
CA GLY A 34 0.50 5.08 -2.61
C GLY A 34 -0.87 4.80 -1.97
N ILE A 35 -1.92 5.32 -2.61
CA ILE A 35 -3.30 5.30 -2.09
C ILE A 35 -3.78 3.87 -1.80
N TYR A 36 -3.46 2.90 -2.67
CA TYR A 36 -3.92 1.52 -2.49
C TYR A 36 -3.19 0.83 -1.33
N GLY A 37 -1.91 1.08 -1.17
CA GLY A 37 -1.15 0.60 -0.01
C GLY A 37 -1.68 1.17 1.31
N GLN A 38 -2.02 2.47 1.34
CA GLN A 38 -2.61 3.09 2.53
C GLN A 38 -4.01 2.53 2.86
N GLN A 39 -4.84 2.29 1.84
CA GLN A 39 -6.14 1.63 2.03
C GLN A 39 -5.97 0.22 2.57
N HIS A 40 -5.02 -0.55 2.04
CA HIS A 40 -4.74 -1.90 2.52
C HIS A 40 -4.19 -1.91 3.94
N LEU A 41 -3.34 -0.95 4.30
CA LEU A 41 -2.88 -0.77 5.68
C LEU A 41 -4.05 -0.56 6.65
N ARG A 42 -5.01 0.32 6.30
CA ARG A 42 -6.22 0.53 7.11
C ARG A 42 -7.03 -0.76 7.25
N TYR A 43 -7.21 -1.49 6.15
CA TYR A 43 -7.89 -2.78 6.16
C TYR A 43 -7.21 -3.80 7.08
N LEU A 44 -5.88 -3.92 7.03
CA LEU A 44 -5.13 -4.80 7.91
C LEU A 44 -5.27 -4.40 9.40
N GLN A 45 -5.28 -3.11 9.69
CA GLN A 45 -5.45 -2.62 11.08
C GLN A 45 -6.85 -2.89 11.62
N GLU A 46 -7.88 -2.72 10.80
CA GLU A 46 -9.29 -2.88 11.20
C GLU A 46 -9.71 -4.37 11.25
N TYR A 47 -9.30 -5.18 10.27
CA TYR A 47 -9.84 -6.54 10.08
C TYR A 47 -8.81 -7.66 10.28
N HIS A 48 -7.51 -7.41 10.06
CA HIS A 48 -6.46 -8.45 10.12
C HIS A 48 -5.28 -8.07 11.03
N ARG A 49 -5.61 -7.71 12.28
CA ARG A 49 -4.66 -7.17 13.24
C ARG A 49 -3.44 -8.08 13.50
N LEU A 50 -3.60 -9.40 13.47
CA LEU A 50 -2.50 -10.34 13.65
C LEU A 50 -1.49 -10.26 12.49
N THR A 51 -1.97 -10.22 11.25
CA THR A 51 -1.15 -10.06 10.05
C THR A 51 -0.41 -8.73 10.10
N TYR A 52 -1.10 -7.65 10.45
CA TYR A 52 -0.49 -6.34 10.64
C TYR A 52 0.66 -6.37 11.66
N ILE A 53 0.44 -6.93 12.85
CA ILE A 53 1.46 -7.00 13.90
C ILE A 53 2.65 -7.85 13.43
N ASN A 54 2.41 -8.99 12.79
CA ASN A 54 3.49 -9.85 12.29
C ASN A 54 4.35 -9.11 11.24
N LEU A 55 3.73 -8.41 10.29
CA LEU A 55 4.42 -7.59 9.29
C LEU A 55 5.21 -6.44 9.93
N LEU A 56 4.64 -5.78 10.93
CA LEU A 56 5.29 -4.71 11.67
C LEU A 56 6.51 -5.22 12.45
N THR A 57 6.37 -6.31 13.20
CA THR A 57 7.46 -6.89 14.01
C THR A 57 8.57 -7.52 13.17
N SER A 58 8.25 -7.98 11.97
CA SER A 58 9.25 -8.50 11.03
C SER A 58 9.99 -7.40 10.25
N GLY A 59 9.56 -6.14 10.35
CA GLY A 59 10.12 -5.01 9.60
C GLY A 59 9.80 -5.05 8.10
N MET A 60 8.90 -5.93 7.66
CA MET A 60 8.56 -6.13 6.25
C MET A 60 7.32 -5.35 5.79
N LEU A 61 6.68 -4.62 6.71
CA LEU A 61 5.41 -3.93 6.46
C LEU A 61 5.48 -2.98 5.26
N GLU A 62 6.49 -2.11 5.19
CA GLU A 62 6.57 -1.11 4.11
C GLU A 62 6.79 -1.73 2.73
N ALA A 63 7.72 -2.69 2.64
CA ALA A 63 7.96 -3.42 1.39
C ALA A 63 6.70 -4.15 0.92
N TYR A 64 5.96 -4.76 1.85
CA TYR A 64 4.69 -5.42 1.56
C TYR A 64 3.63 -4.44 1.03
N LEU A 65 3.43 -3.31 1.69
CA LEU A 65 2.45 -2.31 1.29
C LEU A 65 2.79 -1.66 -0.05
N SER A 66 4.08 -1.41 -0.31
CA SER A 66 4.57 -0.88 -1.59
C SER A 66 4.31 -1.84 -2.75
N GLU A 67 4.53 -3.14 -2.52
CA GLU A 67 4.26 -4.17 -3.51
C GLU A 67 2.75 -4.32 -3.80
N ILE A 68 1.90 -4.29 -2.77
CA ILE A 68 0.44 -4.28 -2.94
C ILE A 68 -0.02 -3.04 -3.72
N ASP A 69 0.50 -1.85 -3.40
CA ASP A 69 0.16 -0.62 -4.11
C ASP A 69 0.52 -0.69 -5.60
N LYS A 70 1.71 -1.22 -5.91
CA LYS A 70 2.16 -1.44 -7.29
C LYS A 70 1.25 -2.42 -8.02
N GLN A 71 0.95 -3.58 -7.42
CA GLN A 71 0.06 -4.58 -8.02
C GLN A 71 -1.34 -4.03 -8.26
N ALA A 72 -1.90 -3.30 -7.30
CA ALA A 72 -3.21 -2.67 -7.41
C ALA A 72 -3.24 -1.64 -8.54
N ARG A 73 -2.21 -0.80 -8.65
CA ARG A 73 -2.08 0.18 -9.73
C ARG A 73 -1.96 -0.47 -11.11
N GLU A 74 -1.14 -1.50 -11.25
CA GLU A 74 -1.01 -2.24 -12.52
C GLU A 74 -2.32 -2.92 -12.91
N ARG A 75 -3.01 -3.53 -11.94
CA ARG A 75 -4.31 -4.18 -12.15
C ARG A 75 -5.37 -3.17 -12.58
N PHE A 76 -5.44 -2.03 -11.90
CA PHE A 76 -6.33 -0.92 -12.25
C PHE A 76 -6.14 -0.50 -13.72
N TYR A 77 -4.90 -0.22 -14.14
CA TYR A 77 -4.63 0.19 -15.52
C TYR A 77 -5.00 -0.87 -16.55
N ARG A 78 -4.77 -2.16 -16.24
CA ARG A 78 -5.17 -3.26 -17.13
C ARG A 78 -6.68 -3.33 -17.29
N ILE A 79 -7.45 -3.23 -16.20
CA ILE A 79 -8.91 -3.26 -16.24
C ILE A 79 -9.46 -2.06 -17.01
N VAL A 80 -8.96 -0.85 -16.72
CA VAL A 80 -9.38 0.37 -17.45
C VAL A 80 -9.13 0.22 -18.95
N LYS A 81 -7.96 -0.31 -19.35
CA LYS A 81 -7.66 -0.55 -20.77
C LYS A 81 -8.63 -1.55 -21.40
N GLN A 82 -8.90 -2.67 -20.74
CA GLN A 82 -9.84 -3.69 -21.22
C GLN A 82 -11.26 -3.13 -21.37
N LEU A 83 -11.76 -2.43 -20.35
CA LEU A 83 -13.09 -1.84 -20.36
C LEU A 83 -13.24 -0.73 -21.40
N LYS A 84 -12.20 0.10 -21.61
CA LYS A 84 -12.19 1.11 -22.68
C LYS A 84 -12.35 0.47 -24.06
N THR A 85 -11.60 -0.60 -24.32
CA THR A 85 -11.69 -1.34 -25.59
C THR A 85 -13.05 -2.01 -25.74
N ALA A 86 -13.58 -2.63 -24.69
CA ALA A 86 -14.89 -3.29 -24.72
C ALA A 86 -16.06 -2.31 -24.94
N GLN A 87 -15.99 -1.10 -24.37
CA GLN A 87 -17.02 -0.07 -24.54
C GLN A 87 -16.83 0.81 -25.77
N GLY A 88 -15.78 0.57 -26.58
CA GLY A 88 -15.51 1.33 -27.79
C GLY A 88 -15.26 2.81 -27.55
N ILE A 89 -14.68 3.19 -26.40
CA ILE A 89 -14.40 4.60 -26.09
C ILE A 89 -13.22 5.08 -26.95
N THR A 90 -13.54 5.84 -27.99
CA THR A 90 -12.56 6.45 -28.90
C THR A 90 -12.36 7.94 -28.61
N GLU A 91 -11.28 8.52 -29.11
CA GLU A 91 -11.08 9.97 -29.09
C GLU A 91 -12.12 10.72 -29.95
N GLN A 92 -12.74 10.05 -30.93
CA GLN A 92 -13.86 10.62 -31.71
C GLN A 92 -15.08 10.87 -30.82
N LEU A 93 -15.45 9.91 -29.96
CA LEU A 93 -16.53 10.10 -28.99
C LEU A 93 -16.27 11.29 -28.05
N LYS A 94 -15.00 11.56 -27.74
CA LYS A 94 -14.60 12.70 -26.92
C LYS A 94 -14.84 14.03 -27.62
N ALA A 95 -14.67 14.09 -28.94
CA ALA A 95 -14.92 15.28 -29.74
C ALA A 95 -16.41 15.49 -30.01
N ASP A 96 -17.13 14.42 -30.34
CA ASP A 96 -18.54 14.47 -30.73
C ASP A 96 -19.47 14.64 -29.52
N SER A 97 -19.13 14.05 -28.37
CA SER A 97 -19.95 14.09 -27.16
C SER A 97 -19.09 14.04 -25.88
N PRO A 98 -18.44 15.17 -25.52
CA PRO A 98 -17.53 15.24 -24.36
C PRO A 98 -18.18 14.79 -23.04
N MET A 99 -19.45 15.13 -22.83
CA MET A 99 -20.17 14.78 -21.59
C MET A 99 -20.42 13.26 -21.48
N GLU A 100 -20.78 12.61 -22.58
CA GLU A 100 -20.97 11.15 -22.60
C GLU A 100 -19.66 10.41 -22.40
N TRP A 101 -18.58 10.93 -23.01
CA TRP A 101 -17.24 10.40 -22.82
C TRP A 101 -16.82 10.43 -21.34
N VAL A 102 -17.04 11.56 -20.65
CA VAL A 102 -16.76 11.69 -19.20
C VAL A 102 -17.61 10.70 -18.39
N ARG A 103 -18.90 10.57 -18.69
CA ARG A 103 -19.79 9.62 -18.00
C ARG A 103 -19.29 8.18 -18.13
N LYS A 104 -18.97 7.73 -19.34
CA LYS A 104 -18.45 6.37 -19.58
C LYS A 104 -17.09 6.16 -18.92
N MET A 105 -16.20 7.14 -18.99
CA MET A 105 -14.89 7.05 -18.36
C MET A 105 -14.98 6.97 -16.83
N ASN A 106 -15.88 7.73 -16.21
CA ASN A 106 -16.15 7.65 -14.77
C ASN A 106 -16.70 6.27 -14.37
N PHE A 107 -17.64 5.73 -15.15
CA PHE A 107 -18.16 4.39 -14.91
C PHE A 107 -17.08 3.31 -14.99
N ILE A 108 -16.21 3.37 -16.01
CA ILE A 108 -15.07 2.45 -16.14
C ILE A 108 -14.13 2.55 -14.95
N ARG A 109 -13.81 3.78 -14.53
CA ARG A 109 -12.93 4.01 -13.39
C ARG A 109 -13.53 3.43 -12.10
N GLN A 110 -14.81 3.68 -11.84
CA GLN A 110 -15.51 3.14 -10.67
C GLN A 110 -15.48 1.61 -10.66
N GLN A 111 -15.82 0.97 -11.78
CA GLN A 111 -15.76 -0.49 -11.87
C GLN A 111 -14.33 -1.03 -11.68
N ALA A 112 -13.31 -0.36 -12.23
CA ALA A 112 -11.93 -0.76 -12.02
C ALA A 112 -11.48 -0.61 -10.56
N GLU A 113 -11.89 0.48 -9.89
CA GLU A 113 -11.63 0.71 -8.45
C GLU A 113 -12.29 -0.38 -7.59
N GLU A 114 -13.56 -0.72 -7.85
CA GLU A 114 -14.29 -1.77 -7.12
C GLU A 114 -13.66 -3.16 -7.28
N ILE A 115 -13.26 -3.52 -8.49
CA ILE A 115 -12.60 -4.82 -8.74
C ILE A 115 -11.26 -4.89 -7.99
N VAL A 116 -10.43 -3.85 -8.08
CA VAL A 116 -9.13 -3.81 -7.40
C VAL A 116 -9.30 -3.87 -5.89
N LEU A 117 -10.28 -3.16 -5.34
CA LEU A 117 -10.57 -3.15 -3.91
C LEU A 117 -10.92 -4.56 -3.40
N ASN A 118 -11.76 -5.29 -4.13
CA ASN A 118 -12.16 -6.63 -3.76
C ASN A 118 -11.07 -7.69 -4.00
N GLU A 119 -10.26 -7.55 -5.05
CA GLU A 119 -9.24 -8.55 -5.40
C GLU A 119 -7.96 -8.45 -4.56
N LEU A 120 -7.55 -7.22 -4.21
CA LEU A 120 -6.21 -6.95 -3.69
C LEU A 120 -6.20 -6.21 -2.34
N ILE A 121 -7.19 -5.36 -2.05
CA ILE A 121 -7.17 -4.49 -0.86
C ILE A 121 -7.91 -5.12 0.31
N CYS A 122 -9.09 -5.70 0.08
CA CYS A 122 -9.93 -6.28 1.13
C CYS A 122 -9.85 -7.81 1.17
N LYS A 123 -8.69 -8.37 0.84
CA LYS A 123 -8.47 -9.82 0.74
C LYS A 123 -8.27 -10.47 2.10
#